data_AF-A0A2F0AEF5-F1
#
_entry.id   AF-A0A2F0AEF5-F1
#
_cell.length_a   1.000
_cell.length_b   1.000
_cell.length_c   1.000
_cell.angle_alpha   90.00
_cell.angle_beta   90.00
_cell.angle_gamma   90.00
#
_symmetry.space_group_name_H-M   'P 1'
#
loop_
_entity.id
_entity.type
_entity.pdbx_description
1 polymer ?
#
loop_
_entity_poly.entity_id
_entity_poly.type
_entity_poly.pdbx_seq_one_letter_code
_entity_poly.pdbx_strand_id
1 'polypeptide(L)'
;MNRYYKIITFIILSFALCIDTDGDGYSDKVELELGTNPKDSSDKYYLGSWPYNSNKEIIKGIDFPISCPNNVSCECELNKDCINQNCKKTPRGSSFCTPKIGDIFPRFIGVDQYGEYVDIYDFAMQGKQIVVEFGAAWCSPCQGLSGWLSSGDYSNLKKNRWWKDEYAIIYDRIQNDEILFITILFEDEMREPANYETVSNWHEKYPNNKIAILADEYKDIHQWMKPTGYPCINLIDENMNLLTFTGRGLNAAFDILSNAK
;
A
#
# COMPACT_ATOMS: atom_id res chain seq x y z
N MET A 1 40.97 -34.98 -12.32
CA MET A 1 39.53 -35.18 -12.52
C MET A 1 38.77 -34.67 -11.30
N ASN A 2 37.65 -33.98 -11.54
CA ASN A 2 36.60 -33.54 -10.59
C ASN A 2 36.90 -32.40 -9.61
N ARG A 3 36.86 -31.17 -10.15
CA ARG A 3 36.63 -29.93 -9.37
C ARG A 3 35.34 -29.18 -9.78
N TYR A 4 34.42 -29.85 -10.49
CA TYR A 4 33.22 -29.24 -11.08
C TYR A 4 31.87 -29.58 -10.42
N TYR A 5 31.83 -30.43 -9.37
CA TYR A 5 30.56 -30.91 -8.79
C TYR A 5 30.00 -30.10 -7.61
N LYS A 6 30.64 -28.99 -7.19
CA LYS A 6 30.16 -28.18 -6.05
C LYS A 6 29.41 -26.89 -6.42
N ILE A 7 29.40 -26.50 -7.70
CA ILE A 7 28.75 -25.26 -8.16
C ILE A 7 27.31 -25.54 -8.66
N ILE A 8 27.02 -26.77 -9.08
CA ILE A 8 25.71 -27.13 -9.66
C ILE A 8 24.63 -27.33 -8.59
N THR A 9 24.99 -27.70 -7.35
CA THR A 9 24.01 -27.98 -6.29
C THR A 9 23.39 -26.72 -5.66
N PHE A 10 24.01 -25.55 -5.81
CA PHE A 10 23.47 -24.29 -5.28
C PHE A 10 22.46 -23.63 -6.24
N ILE A 11 22.56 -23.91 -7.54
CA ILE A 11 21.67 -23.35 -8.57
C ILE A 11 20.31 -24.07 -8.60
N ILE A 12 20.29 -25.39 -8.31
CA ILE A 12 19.05 -26.19 -8.29
C ILE A 12 18.20 -25.89 -7.04
N LEU A 13 18.82 -25.54 -5.90
CA LEU A 13 18.12 -25.22 -4.66
C LEU A 13 17.39 -23.85 -4.72
N SER A 14 17.82 -22.95 -5.61
CA SER A 14 17.18 -21.65 -5.82
C SER A 14 15.93 -21.72 -6.68
N PHE A 15 15.78 -22.74 -7.53
CA PHE A 15 14.63 -22.87 -8.44
C PHE A 15 13.37 -23.39 -7.74
N ALA A 16 13.51 -24.19 -6.68
CA ALA A 16 12.36 -24.75 -5.95
C ALA A 16 11.60 -23.72 -5.09
N LEU A 17 12.18 -22.54 -4.85
CA LEU A 17 11.57 -21.47 -4.06
C LEU A 17 10.61 -20.58 -4.87
N CYS A 18 10.61 -20.69 -6.20
CA CYS A 18 9.83 -19.83 -7.09
C CYS A 18 8.91 -20.59 -8.05
N ILE A 19 8.73 -21.90 -7.85
CA ILE A 19 7.75 -22.66 -8.64
C ILE A 19 6.38 -22.30 -8.11
N ASP A 20 5.53 -21.85 -9.01
CA ASP A 20 4.08 -21.63 -8.85
C ASP A 20 3.45 -22.55 -9.90
N THR A 21 2.98 -23.71 -9.46
CA THR A 21 2.60 -24.83 -10.34
C THR A 21 1.27 -24.57 -11.06
N ASP A 22 0.34 -23.84 -10.45
CA ASP A 22 -0.96 -23.52 -11.04
C ASP A 22 -1.09 -22.06 -11.52
N GLY A 23 -0.08 -21.23 -11.27
CA GLY A 23 0.07 -19.88 -11.82
C GLY A 23 -0.82 -18.86 -11.12
N ASP A 24 -1.14 -19.08 -9.85
CA ASP A 24 -2.13 -18.30 -9.12
C ASP A 24 -1.55 -17.08 -8.40
N GLY A 25 -0.21 -16.97 -8.35
CA GLY A 25 0.55 -15.90 -7.71
C GLY A 25 1.33 -16.33 -6.47
N TYR A 26 1.09 -17.52 -5.92
CA TYR A 26 1.83 -18.06 -4.78
C TYR A 26 2.77 -19.17 -5.22
N SER A 27 3.98 -19.22 -4.66
CA SER A 27 4.86 -20.37 -4.90
C SER A 27 4.33 -21.60 -4.15
N ASP A 28 4.53 -22.79 -4.70
CA ASP A 28 4.17 -24.08 -4.09
C ASP A 28 4.62 -24.20 -2.63
N LYS A 29 5.79 -23.64 -2.31
CA LYS A 29 6.33 -23.63 -0.93
C LYS A 29 5.48 -22.79 0.01
N VAL A 30 5.10 -21.60 -0.42
CA VAL A 30 4.27 -20.66 0.34
C VAL A 30 2.88 -21.26 0.54
N GLU A 31 2.30 -21.84 -0.50
CA GLU A 31 1.00 -22.52 -0.41
C GLU A 31 1.00 -23.65 0.61
N LEU A 32 2.03 -24.52 0.58
CA LEU A 32 2.18 -25.58 1.59
C LEU A 32 2.38 -25.03 3.01
N GLU A 33 3.04 -23.88 3.17
CA GLU A 33 3.18 -23.19 4.47
C GLU A 33 1.85 -22.60 4.96
N LEU A 34 1.01 -22.12 4.03
CA LEU A 34 -0.30 -21.53 4.29
C LEU A 34 -1.42 -22.58 4.41
N GLY A 35 -1.15 -23.81 3.97
CA GLY A 35 -2.09 -24.93 3.99
C GLY A 35 -3.02 -24.99 2.78
N THR A 36 -2.68 -24.32 1.68
CA THR A 36 -3.40 -24.37 0.40
C THR A 36 -2.79 -25.41 -0.56
N ASN A 37 -3.44 -25.66 -1.70
CA ASN A 37 -3.07 -26.69 -2.66
C ASN A 37 -2.35 -26.13 -3.90
N PRO A 38 -1.05 -26.45 -4.10
CA PRO A 38 -0.23 -25.98 -5.24
C PRO A 38 -0.64 -26.41 -6.65
N LYS A 39 -1.81 -27.00 -6.81
CA LYS A 39 -2.32 -27.51 -8.09
C LYS A 39 -3.74 -27.06 -8.36
N ASP A 40 -4.28 -26.22 -7.49
CA ASP A 40 -5.63 -25.70 -7.55
C ASP A 40 -5.60 -24.19 -7.39
N SER A 41 -5.58 -23.50 -8.53
CA SER A 41 -5.51 -22.03 -8.59
C SER A 41 -6.71 -21.31 -7.96
N SER A 42 -7.68 -22.04 -7.43
CA SER A 42 -8.82 -21.48 -6.67
C SER A 42 -8.64 -21.60 -5.16
N ASP A 43 -7.72 -22.43 -4.68
CA ASP A 43 -7.38 -22.61 -3.28
C ASP A 43 -6.32 -21.59 -2.86
N LYS A 44 -6.70 -20.31 -2.80
CA LYS A 44 -5.79 -19.20 -2.51
C LYS A 44 -5.82 -18.80 -1.05
N TYR A 45 -4.70 -18.26 -0.55
CA TYR A 45 -4.67 -17.67 0.78
C TYR A 45 -5.45 -16.36 0.88
N TYR A 46 -5.33 -15.50 -0.13
CA TYR A 46 -6.19 -14.35 -0.36
C TYR A 46 -6.91 -14.51 -1.69
N LEU A 47 -8.23 -14.32 -1.70
CA LEU A 47 -9.07 -14.29 -2.90
C LEU A 47 -8.58 -13.24 -3.90
N GLY A 48 -8.12 -12.10 -3.41
CA GLY A 48 -7.52 -11.04 -4.22
C GLY A 48 -6.15 -11.37 -4.82
N SER A 49 -5.56 -12.53 -4.47
CA SER A 49 -4.20 -12.92 -4.86
C SER A 49 -3.15 -11.90 -4.41
N TRP A 50 -3.37 -11.29 -3.24
CA TRP A 50 -2.42 -10.36 -2.63
C TRP A 50 -1.11 -11.06 -2.28
N PRO A 51 0.03 -10.35 -2.26
CA PRO A 51 1.27 -10.95 -1.79
C PRO A 51 1.13 -11.51 -0.38
N TYR A 52 2.01 -12.44 -0.02
CA TYR A 52 2.20 -12.92 1.35
C TYR A 52 3.68 -12.79 1.73
N ASN A 53 3.94 -12.36 2.96
CA ASN A 53 5.31 -12.25 3.49
C ASN A 53 5.46 -13.03 4.80
N SER A 54 6.10 -14.20 4.73
CA SER A 54 6.41 -15.03 5.90
C SER A 54 7.33 -14.34 6.91
N ASN A 55 8.07 -13.31 6.49
CA ASN A 55 9.04 -12.57 7.30
C ASN A 55 8.50 -11.21 7.80
N LYS A 56 7.20 -10.92 7.63
CA LYS A 56 6.60 -9.63 8.00
C LYS A 56 6.84 -9.21 9.44
N GLU A 57 6.97 -10.17 10.36
CA GLU A 57 7.25 -9.93 11.78
C GLU A 57 8.63 -9.29 12.06
N ILE A 58 9.55 -9.29 11.10
CA ILE A 58 10.85 -8.61 11.21
C ILE A 58 10.67 -7.09 11.17
N ILE A 59 9.65 -6.59 10.47
CA ILE A 59 9.37 -5.16 10.34
C ILE A 59 8.75 -4.67 11.66
N LYS A 60 9.35 -3.63 12.25
CA LYS A 60 8.95 -3.07 13.55
C LYS A 60 8.32 -1.68 13.37
N GLY A 61 7.17 -1.64 12.71
CA GLY A 61 6.36 -0.43 12.68
C GLY A 61 5.59 -0.20 13.97
N ILE A 62 4.83 0.89 13.97
CA ILE A 62 3.92 1.23 15.08
C ILE A 62 2.69 0.33 14.98
N ASP A 63 2.27 -0.18 16.14
CA ASP A 63 0.98 -0.86 16.33
C ASP A 63 -0.11 0.16 16.74
N PHE A 64 -1.36 -0.16 16.39
CA PHE A 64 -2.53 0.61 16.80
C PHE A 64 -3.21 0.02 18.05
N PRO A 65 -3.85 0.84 18.91
CA PRO A 65 -3.94 2.30 18.84
C PRO A 65 -2.61 2.99 19.21
N ILE A 66 -2.38 4.18 18.65
CA ILE A 66 -1.15 4.95 18.91
C ILE A 66 -1.04 5.31 20.40
N SER A 67 0.07 4.90 21.02
CA SER A 67 0.39 5.22 22.41
C SER A 67 1.17 6.54 22.51
N CYS A 68 0.67 7.51 23.30
CA CYS A 68 1.37 8.75 23.59
C CYS A 68 1.99 8.73 25.01
N PRO A 69 3.08 9.47 25.28
CA PRO A 69 3.66 10.57 24.48
C PRO A 69 4.68 10.14 23.41
N ASN A 70 5.18 11.12 22.65
CA ASN A 70 6.34 11.06 21.73
C ASN A 70 6.17 10.30 20.40
N ASN A 71 5.20 9.40 20.27
CA ASN A 71 4.97 8.71 19.01
C ASN A 71 4.46 9.66 17.92
N VAL A 72 4.56 9.20 16.66
CA VAL A 72 3.92 9.87 15.53
C VAL A 72 2.43 10.05 15.83
N SER A 73 1.91 11.23 15.52
CA SER A 73 0.57 11.75 15.83
C SER A 73 0.30 12.22 17.26
N CYS A 74 1.24 12.06 18.19
CA CYS A 74 1.16 12.69 19.51
C CYS A 74 1.43 14.20 19.43
N GLU A 75 0.89 14.96 20.38
CA GLU A 75 1.18 16.38 20.54
C GLU A 75 2.66 16.60 20.90
N CYS A 76 3.22 17.73 20.45
CA CYS A 76 4.62 18.08 20.69
C CYS A 76 4.81 19.61 20.72
N GLU A 77 5.87 20.07 21.37
CA GLU A 77 6.30 21.47 21.34
C GLU A 77 7.59 21.64 20.53
N LEU A 78 8.50 20.68 20.67
CA LEU A 78 9.83 20.67 20.07
C LEU A 78 10.05 19.36 19.31
N ASN A 79 10.94 19.39 18.32
CA ASN A 79 11.32 18.19 17.57
C ASN A 79 11.74 17.04 18.49
N LYS A 80 12.53 17.31 19.53
CA LYS A 80 13.01 16.29 20.47
C LYS A 80 11.92 15.55 21.24
N ASP A 81 10.69 16.09 21.27
CA ASP A 81 9.55 15.43 21.91
C ASP A 81 9.05 14.27 21.04
N CYS A 82 9.37 14.26 19.75
CA CYS A 82 8.98 13.22 18.82
C CYS A 82 10.05 12.14 18.69
N ILE A 83 9.64 10.87 18.66
CA ILE A 83 10.54 9.73 18.43
C ILE A 83 11.30 9.87 17.10
N ASN A 84 10.64 10.46 16.09
CA ASN A 84 11.21 10.74 14.77
C ASN A 84 11.80 12.15 14.64
N GLN A 85 11.88 12.92 15.73
CA GLN A 85 12.40 14.29 15.75
C GLN A 85 11.68 15.27 14.80
N ASN A 86 10.39 15.05 14.51
CA ASN A 86 9.65 15.82 13.50
C ASN A 86 8.34 16.40 14.04
N CYS A 87 8.45 17.43 14.87
CA CYS A 87 7.31 18.19 15.37
C CYS A 87 6.88 19.24 14.34
N LYS A 88 5.62 19.20 13.89
CA LYS A 88 5.09 20.16 12.90
C LYS A 88 3.80 20.80 13.39
N LYS A 89 3.74 22.12 13.19
CA LYS A 89 2.55 22.92 13.47
C LYS A 89 1.53 22.75 12.35
N THR A 90 0.31 22.38 12.71
CA THR A 90 -0.83 22.29 11.79
C THR A 90 -1.38 23.68 11.47
N PRO A 91 -2.14 23.83 10.37
CA PRO A 91 -2.83 25.09 10.06
C PRO A 91 -3.78 25.57 11.16
N ARG A 92 -4.28 24.67 12.02
CA ARG A 92 -5.17 24.98 13.15
C ARG A 92 -4.42 25.43 14.42
N GLY A 93 -3.09 25.48 14.39
CA GLY A 93 -2.27 26.04 15.47
C GLY A 93 -1.65 25.02 16.43
N SER A 94 -2.21 23.81 16.54
CA SER A 94 -1.64 22.72 17.33
C SER A 94 -0.46 22.07 16.62
N SER A 95 0.50 21.55 17.38
CA SER A 95 1.70 20.87 16.87
C SER A 95 1.66 19.38 17.19
N PHE A 96 2.03 18.55 16.21
CA PHE A 96 2.06 17.09 16.36
C PHE A 96 3.34 16.50 15.76
N CYS A 97 3.78 15.37 16.32
CA CYS A 97 4.76 14.52 15.69
C CYS A 97 4.20 14.01 14.37
N THR A 98 4.83 14.38 13.27
CA THR A 98 4.32 14.11 11.92
C THR A 98 5.23 13.10 11.23
N PRO A 99 4.74 12.18 10.40
CA PRO A 99 5.61 11.29 9.65
C PRO A 99 6.62 12.08 8.78
N LYS A 100 7.75 11.47 8.48
CA LYS A 100 8.74 11.97 7.53
C LYS A 100 9.34 10.83 6.70
N ILE A 101 10.03 11.19 5.62
CA ILE A 101 10.81 10.25 4.80
C ILE A 101 11.74 9.43 5.70
N GLY A 102 11.76 8.12 5.48
CA GLY A 102 12.51 7.13 6.25
C GLY A 102 11.81 6.58 7.49
N ASP A 103 10.67 7.14 7.92
CA ASP A 103 9.85 6.51 8.95
C ASP A 103 9.17 5.25 8.38
N ILE A 104 8.99 4.23 9.22
CA ILE A 104 8.30 2.99 8.85
C ILE A 104 6.79 3.23 8.87
N PHE A 105 6.11 2.86 7.77
CA PHE A 105 4.66 2.88 7.66
C PHE A 105 4.04 1.90 8.68
N PRO A 106 2.98 2.27 9.41
CA PRO A 106 2.42 1.44 10.48
C PRO A 106 1.97 0.07 9.98
N ARG A 107 1.98 -0.92 10.87
CA ARG A 107 1.33 -2.20 10.59
C ARG A 107 -0.18 -1.97 10.62
N PHE A 108 -0.81 -2.16 9.49
CA PHE A 108 -2.25 -1.95 9.31
C PHE A 108 -2.88 -3.22 8.78
N ILE A 109 -3.95 -3.65 9.45
CA ILE A 109 -4.77 -4.77 9.03
C ILE A 109 -6.16 -4.21 8.77
N GLY A 110 -6.61 -4.29 7.52
CA GLY A 110 -7.91 -3.80 7.10
C GLY A 110 -8.68 -4.87 6.34
N VAL A 111 -10.01 -4.81 6.40
CA VAL A 111 -10.85 -5.64 5.53
C VAL A 111 -10.74 -5.15 4.09
N ASP A 112 -10.57 -6.08 3.15
CA ASP A 112 -10.46 -5.80 1.73
C ASP A 112 -11.79 -5.89 0.98
N GLN A 113 -11.78 -5.66 -0.34
CA GLN A 113 -12.97 -5.74 -1.18
C GLN A 113 -13.60 -7.14 -1.29
N TYR A 114 -12.92 -8.19 -0.83
CA TYR A 114 -13.41 -9.58 -0.85
C TYR A 114 -13.84 -10.06 0.55
N GLY A 115 -13.72 -9.20 1.57
CA GLY A 115 -14.13 -9.49 2.94
C GLY A 115 -13.04 -10.15 3.78
N GLU A 116 -11.79 -10.17 3.29
CA GLU A 116 -10.64 -10.75 3.97
C GLU A 116 -9.88 -9.67 4.74
N TYR A 117 -9.37 -10.01 5.93
CA TYR A 117 -8.48 -9.13 6.66
C TYR A 117 -7.05 -9.28 6.14
N VAL A 118 -6.57 -8.22 5.50
CA VAL A 118 -5.26 -8.19 4.84
C VAL A 118 -4.29 -7.36 5.66
N ASP A 119 -3.13 -7.95 5.97
CA ASP A 119 -2.04 -7.25 6.65
C ASP A 119 -1.17 -6.54 5.60
N ILE A 120 -1.05 -5.22 5.68
CA ILE A 120 -0.25 -4.45 4.72
C ILE A 120 1.22 -4.90 4.67
N TYR A 121 1.74 -5.53 5.72
CA TYR A 121 3.12 -6.03 5.74
C TYR A 121 3.31 -7.30 4.90
N ASP A 122 2.23 -7.94 4.46
CA ASP A 122 2.31 -8.99 3.45
C ASP A 122 2.81 -8.47 2.08
N PHE A 123 2.61 -7.18 1.79
CA PHE A 123 3.13 -6.52 0.59
C PHE A 123 4.62 -6.17 0.67
N ALA A 124 5.24 -6.32 1.84
CA ALA A 124 6.66 -6.04 2.03
C ALA A 124 7.56 -7.15 1.45
N MET A 125 8.83 -6.81 1.20
CA MET A 125 9.88 -7.73 0.72
C MET A 125 9.58 -8.40 -0.63
N GLN A 126 8.74 -7.76 -1.46
CA GLN A 126 8.38 -8.24 -2.80
C GLN A 126 9.33 -7.73 -3.90
N GLY A 127 10.40 -7.00 -3.54
CA GLY A 127 11.31 -6.35 -4.49
C GLY A 127 10.67 -5.24 -5.33
N LYS A 128 9.53 -4.69 -4.86
CA LYS A 128 8.73 -3.68 -5.55
C LYS A 128 8.51 -2.48 -4.64
N GLN A 129 8.35 -1.31 -5.24
CA GLN A 129 7.83 -0.14 -4.54
C GLN A 129 6.32 -0.29 -4.34
N ILE A 130 5.81 0.23 -3.23
CA ILE A 130 4.40 0.16 -2.89
C ILE A 130 3.84 1.58 -2.85
N VAL A 131 2.73 1.79 -3.55
CA VAL A 131 1.98 3.04 -3.54
C VAL A 131 0.83 2.89 -2.57
N VAL A 132 0.74 3.80 -1.59
CA VAL A 132 -0.40 3.89 -0.68
C VAL A 132 -1.18 5.15 -1.03
N GLU A 133 -2.35 4.96 -1.63
CA GLU A 133 -3.36 6.01 -1.78
C GLU A 133 -4.25 6.01 -0.54
N PHE A 134 -4.32 7.14 0.14
CA PHE A 134 -5.29 7.37 1.20
C PHE A 134 -6.41 8.30 0.74
N GLY A 135 -7.65 7.86 0.85
CA GLY A 135 -8.82 8.55 0.30
C GLY A 135 -10.13 8.27 1.06
N ALA A 136 -11.24 8.74 0.50
CA ALA A 136 -12.59 8.50 1.02
C ALA A 136 -13.55 8.25 -0.14
N ALA A 137 -14.63 7.51 0.09
CA ALA A 137 -15.56 7.18 -1.00
C ALA A 137 -16.20 8.45 -1.59
N TRP A 138 -16.56 9.43 -0.75
CA TRP A 138 -17.12 10.73 -1.17
C TRP A 138 -16.13 11.65 -1.94
N CYS A 139 -14.84 11.30 -2.01
CA CYS A 139 -13.80 12.15 -2.58
C CYS A 139 -13.82 12.10 -4.13
N SER A 140 -14.36 13.15 -4.76
CA SER A 140 -14.41 13.23 -6.24
C SER A 140 -13.06 13.10 -6.95
N PRO A 141 -11.95 13.73 -6.49
CA PRO A 141 -10.63 13.49 -7.10
C PRO A 141 -10.14 12.04 -6.95
N CYS A 142 -10.47 11.37 -5.84
CA CYS A 142 -10.14 9.96 -5.59
C CYS A 142 -10.92 9.04 -6.55
N GLN A 143 -12.22 9.31 -6.70
CA GLN A 143 -13.09 8.65 -7.68
C GLN A 143 -12.56 8.79 -9.12
N GLY A 144 -12.07 9.99 -9.47
CA GLY A 144 -11.46 10.24 -10.79
C GLY A 144 -10.18 9.44 -11.01
N LEU A 145 -9.32 9.34 -9.98
CA LEU A 145 -8.10 8.54 -10.03
C LEU A 145 -8.42 7.06 -10.17
N SER A 146 -9.30 6.51 -9.33
CA SER A 146 -9.72 5.11 -9.40
C SER A 146 -10.45 4.77 -10.71
N GLY A 147 -11.24 5.69 -11.26
CA GLY A 147 -11.84 5.53 -12.58
C GLY A 147 -10.81 5.37 -13.70
N TRP A 148 -9.72 6.14 -13.67
CA TRP A 148 -8.60 5.96 -14.59
C TRP A 148 -7.86 4.64 -14.32
N LEU A 149 -7.54 4.33 -13.06
CA LEU A 149 -6.83 3.10 -12.73
C LEU A 149 -7.63 1.83 -13.06
N SER A 150 -8.96 1.90 -13.10
CA SER A 150 -9.84 0.82 -13.53
C SER A 150 -9.92 0.71 -15.06
N SER A 151 -10.13 1.83 -15.77
CA SER A 151 -10.43 1.82 -17.21
C SER A 151 -9.22 1.99 -18.13
N GLY A 152 -8.10 2.51 -17.61
CA GLY A 152 -6.99 3.03 -18.42
C GLY A 152 -7.26 4.38 -19.08
N ASP A 153 -8.50 4.91 -19.04
CA ASP A 153 -8.85 6.19 -19.65
C ASP A 153 -8.61 7.38 -18.71
N TYR A 154 -7.57 8.16 -19.00
CA TYR A 154 -7.20 9.38 -18.27
C TYR A 154 -7.73 10.67 -18.93
N SER A 155 -8.63 10.59 -19.92
CA SER A 155 -9.19 11.75 -20.64
C SER A 155 -9.80 12.80 -19.70
N ASN A 156 -10.47 12.36 -18.64
CA ASN A 156 -11.02 13.25 -17.63
C ASN A 156 -9.96 13.85 -16.70
N LEU A 157 -8.85 13.14 -16.47
CA LEU A 157 -7.76 13.63 -15.65
C LEU A 157 -6.96 14.74 -16.33
N LYS A 158 -6.82 14.71 -17.66
CA LYS A 158 -6.16 15.77 -18.45
C LYS A 158 -6.73 17.17 -18.26
N LYS A 159 -7.99 17.28 -17.82
CA LYS A 159 -8.65 18.56 -17.54
C LYS A 159 -8.09 19.21 -16.26
N ASN A 160 -7.43 18.44 -15.41
CA ASN A 160 -6.87 18.91 -14.16
C ASN A 160 -5.47 19.50 -14.34
N ARG A 161 -5.22 20.66 -13.75
CA ARG A 161 -3.90 21.34 -13.82
C ARG A 161 -2.75 20.56 -13.18
N TRP A 162 -3.07 19.61 -12.30
CA TRP A 162 -2.07 18.78 -11.61
C TRP A 162 -1.65 17.55 -12.41
N TRP A 163 -2.37 17.22 -13.50
CA TRP A 163 -2.06 16.08 -14.35
C TRP A 163 -0.83 16.36 -15.21
N LYS A 164 0.08 15.38 -15.27
CA LYS A 164 1.20 15.32 -16.20
C LYS A 164 0.98 14.09 -17.09
N ASP A 165 1.17 14.22 -18.41
CA ASP A 165 0.93 13.10 -19.34
C ASP A 165 1.89 11.92 -19.07
N GLU A 166 3.05 12.19 -18.47
CA GLU A 166 4.01 11.20 -17.97
C GLU A 166 3.39 10.25 -16.93
N TYR A 167 2.39 10.68 -16.16
CA TYR A 167 1.73 9.83 -15.16
C TYR A 167 0.98 8.65 -15.77
N ALA A 168 0.64 8.70 -17.07
CA ALA A 168 -0.06 7.61 -17.74
C ALA A 168 0.65 6.25 -17.58
N ILE A 169 1.99 6.24 -17.51
CA ILE A 169 2.80 5.03 -17.35
C ILE A 169 2.46 4.25 -16.07
N ILE A 170 1.98 4.93 -15.02
CA ILE A 170 1.67 4.30 -13.72
C ILE A 170 0.58 3.22 -13.89
N TYR A 171 -0.39 3.42 -14.78
CA TYR A 171 -1.38 2.40 -15.10
C TYR A 171 -0.69 1.12 -15.58
N ASP A 172 0.19 1.21 -16.58
CA ASP A 172 0.90 0.07 -17.13
C ASP A 172 1.80 -0.60 -16.09
N ARG A 173 2.48 0.19 -15.24
CA ARG A 173 3.31 -0.34 -14.15
C ARG A 173 2.51 -1.16 -13.13
N ILE A 174 1.26 -0.79 -12.86
CA ILE A 174 0.36 -1.58 -12.01
C ILE A 174 -0.07 -2.86 -12.74
N GLN A 175 -0.50 -2.76 -14.00
CA GLN A 175 -0.98 -3.92 -14.76
C GLN A 175 0.10 -4.97 -15.01
N ASN A 176 1.35 -4.53 -15.17
CA ASN A 176 2.52 -5.40 -15.37
C ASN A 176 3.17 -5.85 -14.05
N ASP A 177 2.53 -5.60 -12.91
CA ASP A 177 3.03 -5.94 -11.57
C ASP A 177 4.43 -5.35 -11.27
N GLU A 178 4.81 -4.22 -11.88
CA GLU A 178 6.10 -3.55 -11.63
C GLU A 178 6.11 -2.75 -10.32
N ILE A 179 4.92 -2.32 -9.88
CA ILE A 179 4.68 -1.69 -8.59
C ILE A 179 3.44 -2.30 -7.94
N LEU A 180 3.37 -2.20 -6.62
CA LEU A 180 2.19 -2.56 -5.85
C LEU A 180 1.39 -1.29 -5.56
N PHE A 181 0.07 -1.37 -5.58
CA PHE A 181 -0.80 -0.22 -5.32
C PHE A 181 -1.91 -0.63 -4.34
N ILE A 182 -2.05 0.14 -3.26
CA ILE A 182 -3.01 -0.08 -2.19
C ILE A 182 -3.80 1.20 -2.00
N THR A 183 -5.13 1.10 -2.06
CA THR A 183 -6.04 2.18 -1.71
C THR A 183 -6.57 1.91 -0.31
N ILE A 184 -6.48 2.89 0.59
CA ILE A 184 -7.04 2.85 1.94
C ILE A 184 -8.14 3.90 2.02
N LEU A 185 -9.37 3.45 2.30
CA LEU A 185 -10.54 4.31 2.48
C LEU A 185 -10.89 4.40 3.97
N PHE A 186 -11.07 5.61 4.50
CA PHE A 186 -11.45 5.80 5.92
C PHE A 186 -12.91 6.20 6.14
N GLU A 187 -13.60 6.60 5.07
CA GLU A 187 -15.02 7.00 5.11
C GLU A 187 -15.77 6.56 3.84
N ASP A 188 -17.05 6.22 4.01
CA ASP A 188 -18.00 5.92 2.95
C ASP A 188 -18.61 7.19 2.31
N GLU A 189 -19.58 7.06 1.39
CA GLU A 189 -20.21 8.21 0.71
C GLU A 189 -21.02 9.11 1.68
N MET A 190 -21.46 8.56 2.81
CA MET A 190 -22.23 9.25 3.86
C MET A 190 -21.33 9.86 4.95
N ARG A 191 -20.01 9.67 4.86
CA ARG A 191 -18.98 10.08 5.84
C ARG A 191 -19.00 9.27 7.13
N GLU A 192 -19.58 8.08 7.08
CA GLU A 192 -19.43 7.09 8.14
C GLU A 192 -18.10 6.35 7.96
N PRO A 193 -17.50 5.77 9.03
CA PRO A 193 -16.27 5.00 8.92
C PRO A 193 -16.37 3.92 7.84
N ALA A 194 -15.30 3.78 7.05
CA ALA A 194 -15.23 2.75 6.03
C ALA A 194 -15.37 1.35 6.65
N ASN A 195 -15.90 0.42 5.88
CA ASN A 195 -16.10 -0.98 6.26
C ASN A 195 -16.05 -1.85 4.99
N TYR A 196 -16.31 -3.15 5.13
CA TYR A 196 -16.39 -4.08 4.00
C TYR A 196 -17.30 -3.60 2.86
N GLU A 197 -18.51 -3.13 3.15
CA GLU A 197 -19.44 -2.63 2.13
C GLU A 197 -18.85 -1.43 1.38
N THR A 198 -18.11 -0.57 2.08
CA THR A 198 -17.42 0.58 1.46
C THR A 198 -16.42 0.13 0.40
N VAL A 199 -15.55 -0.82 0.73
CA VAL A 199 -14.48 -1.27 -0.16
C VAL A 199 -14.97 -2.21 -1.26
N SER A 200 -15.98 -3.04 -0.97
CA SER A 200 -16.68 -3.85 -1.97
C SER A 200 -17.37 -2.96 -3.00
N ASN A 201 -18.17 -1.97 -2.57
CA ASN A 201 -18.84 -1.03 -3.47
C ASN A 201 -17.85 -0.18 -4.28
N TRP A 202 -16.71 0.20 -3.68
CA TRP A 202 -15.65 0.89 -4.40
C TRP A 202 -15.06 0.01 -5.52
N HIS A 203 -14.78 -1.25 -5.24
CA HIS A 203 -14.28 -2.21 -6.23
C HIS A 203 -15.30 -2.49 -7.35
N GLU A 204 -16.59 -2.64 -7.02
CA GLU A 204 -17.64 -2.82 -8.04
C GLU A 204 -17.73 -1.62 -8.99
N LYS A 205 -17.55 -0.41 -8.47
CA LYS A 205 -17.60 0.84 -9.25
C LYS A 205 -16.32 1.08 -10.05
N TYR A 206 -15.16 0.69 -9.52
CA TYR A 206 -13.84 0.90 -10.10
C TYR A 206 -13.04 -0.41 -10.11
N PRO A 207 -13.47 -1.43 -10.89
CA PRO A 207 -12.86 -2.74 -10.84
C PRO A 207 -11.41 -2.69 -11.31
N ASN A 208 -10.50 -3.16 -10.46
CA ASN A 208 -9.11 -3.44 -10.79
C ASN A 208 -8.56 -4.48 -9.81
N ASN A 209 -8.28 -5.68 -10.30
CA ASN A 209 -7.81 -6.80 -9.48
C ASN A 209 -6.32 -6.72 -9.12
N LYS A 210 -5.61 -5.68 -9.58
CA LYS A 210 -4.20 -5.40 -9.23
C LYS A 210 -4.07 -4.40 -8.08
N ILE A 211 -5.19 -3.89 -7.55
CA ILE A 211 -5.23 -2.89 -6.49
C ILE A 211 -5.97 -3.47 -5.29
N ALA A 212 -5.29 -3.56 -4.16
CA ALA A 212 -5.93 -3.90 -2.88
C ALA A 212 -6.64 -2.66 -2.34
N ILE A 213 -7.91 -2.81 -1.92
CA ILE A 213 -8.70 -1.71 -1.37
C ILE A 213 -9.03 -2.06 0.09
N LEU A 214 -8.45 -1.36 1.04
CA LEU A 214 -8.56 -1.66 2.47
C LEU A 214 -9.40 -0.61 3.21
N ALA A 215 -10.24 -1.05 4.14
CA ALA A 215 -11.04 -0.16 4.98
C ALA A 215 -10.29 0.21 6.27
N ASP A 216 -10.07 1.51 6.49
CA ASP A 216 -9.57 2.07 7.75
C ASP A 216 -10.74 2.31 8.73
N GLU A 217 -11.32 1.20 9.22
CA GLU A 217 -12.56 1.15 10.01
C GLU A 217 -12.48 2.00 11.30
N TYR A 218 -11.29 2.07 11.89
CA TYR A 218 -11.05 2.77 13.14
C TYR A 218 -10.35 4.13 12.96
N LYS A 219 -10.14 4.57 11.71
CA LYS A 219 -9.41 5.81 11.38
C LYS A 219 -7.99 5.82 11.95
N ASP A 220 -7.36 4.67 12.03
CA ASP A 220 -6.00 4.46 12.55
C ASP A 220 -4.96 5.08 11.61
N ILE A 221 -5.06 4.77 10.32
CA ILE A 221 -4.17 5.34 9.31
C ILE A 221 -4.49 6.82 9.10
N HIS A 222 -5.78 7.19 9.13
CA HIS A 222 -6.19 8.59 9.14
C HIS A 222 -5.52 9.36 10.29
N GLN A 223 -5.52 8.80 11.51
CA GLN A 223 -4.91 9.40 12.68
C GLN A 223 -3.39 9.51 12.53
N TRP A 224 -2.73 8.51 11.95
CA TRP A 224 -1.28 8.49 11.73
C TRP A 224 -0.83 9.46 10.63
N MET A 225 -1.48 9.45 9.47
CA MET A 225 -1.14 10.31 8.33
C MET A 225 -1.54 11.78 8.55
N LYS A 226 -2.62 12.04 9.29
CA LYS A 226 -3.25 13.38 9.45
C LYS A 226 -3.35 14.16 8.12
N PRO A 227 -3.99 13.59 7.09
CA PRO A 227 -4.08 14.21 5.78
C PRO A 227 -4.79 15.57 5.84
N THR A 228 -4.35 16.47 4.97
CA THR A 228 -4.88 17.84 4.80
C THR A 228 -5.75 17.98 3.54
N GLY A 229 -5.83 16.91 2.73
CA GLY A 229 -6.66 16.83 1.54
C GLY A 229 -6.49 15.48 0.84
N TYR A 230 -7.44 15.15 -0.04
CA TYR A 230 -7.53 13.85 -0.70
C TYR A 230 -7.54 13.98 -2.24
N PRO A 231 -7.05 12.97 -2.99
CA PRO A 231 -6.30 11.81 -2.48
C PRO A 231 -4.98 12.24 -1.85
N CYS A 232 -4.45 11.41 -0.96
CA CYS A 232 -3.16 11.60 -0.31
C CYS A 232 -2.30 10.38 -0.62
N ILE A 233 -1.36 10.51 -1.56
CA ILE A 233 -0.60 9.39 -2.08
C ILE A 233 0.85 9.47 -1.62
N ASN A 234 1.34 8.37 -1.07
CA ASN A 234 2.72 8.23 -0.63
C ASN A 234 3.33 6.95 -1.17
N LEU A 235 4.62 7.01 -1.46
CA LEU A 235 5.43 5.88 -1.88
C LEU A 235 6.18 5.31 -0.67
N ILE A 236 6.20 3.99 -0.56
CA ILE A 236 6.99 3.25 0.42
C ILE A 236 7.87 2.21 -0.27
N ASP A 237 9.01 1.88 0.36
CA ASP A 237 9.90 0.83 -0.12
C ASP A 237 9.46 -0.56 0.35
N GLU A 238 10.18 -1.59 -0.10
CA GLU A 238 9.91 -2.99 0.27
C GLU A 238 10.11 -3.29 1.77
N ASN A 239 10.73 -2.39 2.53
CA ASN A 239 10.90 -2.49 3.99
C ASN A 239 9.88 -1.61 4.74
N MET A 240 8.86 -1.12 4.03
CA MET A 240 7.80 -0.23 4.53
C MET A 240 8.29 1.16 4.95
N ASN A 241 9.49 1.60 4.56
CA ASN A 241 9.92 2.97 4.84
C ASN A 241 9.27 3.95 3.87
N LEU A 242 8.82 5.10 4.39
CA LEU A 242 8.33 6.21 3.57
C LEU A 242 9.43 6.73 2.64
N LEU A 243 9.24 6.60 1.32
CA LEU A 243 10.06 7.26 0.30
C LEU A 243 9.58 8.69 0.03
N THR A 244 8.28 8.93 0.21
CA THR A 244 7.68 10.27 0.18
C THR A 244 6.78 10.46 1.38
N PHE A 245 6.65 11.70 1.85
CA PHE A 245 5.57 12.07 2.76
C PHE A 245 4.93 13.39 2.33
N THR A 246 3.70 13.31 1.82
CA THR A 246 2.81 14.44 1.59
C THR A 246 1.50 14.20 2.32
N GLY A 247 0.94 15.25 2.91
CA GLY A 247 -0.39 15.17 3.55
C GLY A 247 -1.54 15.38 2.58
N ARG A 248 -1.28 15.51 1.28
CA ARG A 248 -2.30 15.69 0.22
C ARG A 248 -1.68 15.59 -1.17
N GLY A 249 -2.51 15.25 -2.14
CA GLY A 249 -2.14 15.19 -3.55
C GLY A 249 -1.37 13.91 -3.87
N LEU A 250 -0.86 13.88 -5.10
CA LEU A 250 -0.22 12.70 -5.70
C LEU A 250 1.15 12.99 -6.33
N ASN A 251 1.47 14.27 -6.56
CA ASN A 251 2.60 14.67 -7.38
C ASN A 251 3.93 14.08 -6.89
N ALA A 252 4.23 14.13 -5.59
CA ALA A 252 5.51 13.63 -5.08
C ALA A 252 5.75 12.14 -5.40
N ALA A 253 4.75 11.30 -5.19
CA ALA A 253 4.85 9.87 -5.51
C ALA A 253 4.85 9.64 -7.02
N PHE A 254 3.94 10.30 -7.75
CA PHE A 254 3.77 10.08 -9.18
C PHE A 254 4.93 10.61 -10.00
N ASP A 255 5.55 11.73 -9.60
CA ASP A 255 6.75 12.27 -10.25
C ASP A 255 7.90 11.25 -10.19
N ILE A 256 8.11 10.61 -9.04
CA ILE A 256 9.11 9.54 -8.88
C ILE A 256 8.77 8.34 -9.76
N LEU A 257 7.53 7.87 -9.72
CA LEU A 257 7.12 6.65 -10.43
C LEU A 257 7.12 6.79 -11.96
N SER A 258 6.91 8.01 -12.45
CA SER A 258 6.87 8.33 -13.89
C SER A 258 8.17 8.92 -14.42
N ASN A 259 9.15 9.17 -13.56
CA ASN A 259 10.35 9.96 -13.88
C ASN A 259 10.01 11.36 -14.44
N ALA A 260 8.86 11.92 -14.05
CA ALA A 260 8.48 13.28 -14.44
C ALA A 260 9.33 14.30 -13.67
N LYS A 261 9.70 15.38 -14.37
CA LYS A 261 10.47 16.49 -13.80
C LYS A 261 9.57 17.51 -13.09
#